data_AF-A0AAW1AVT2-F1
#
_entry.id   AF-A0AAW1AVT2-F1
#
_cell.length_a   1.000
_cell.length_b   1.000
_cell.length_c   1.000
_cell.angle_alpha   90.00
_cell.angle_beta   90.00
_cell.angle_gamma   90.00
#
_symmetry.space_group_name_H-M   'P 1'
#
loop_
_entity.id
_entity.type
_entity.pdbx_description
1 polymer ?
#
loop_
_entity_poly.entity_id
_entity_poly.type
_entity_poly.pdbx_seq_one_letter_code
_entity_poly.pdbx_strand_id
1 'polypeptide(L)'
;MESYNFLYVNTLVHDYLKYICQEAQLAAAPNRVAEVLRKAGSSAQKEVESTLRPYVDSLEIHSVEEANDIFNQVMENEFADGTINWGRILTIFLFGGILAKKLQGPLAKENLKQMSYFITDYIMGTKGKWISDNGGWSRGASGRFSCPPSRGLRDLGKDPQGSAQSFLRIRGASPRSAEAAAALASPMESPEKGGVAASPADMAALNAAKRALRAELKRRLKELSQAEKLRQSRLLAGKVMAHPRYLASQRIAVFLSMPDEVQTNEIIKDVFQKGKACFIPWYKPQSSHMDMVKLASYEEIASLPLTSWNIHQPADGDVREDALAVADGLDLILMPGLGFDQTGNRLGRGKGYYDTFLQRCQQHPKGKPYTIALAFQEQMCSMVPVSETDMKVDEILFEDSKQELQ
;
A
#
# COMPACT_ATOMS: atom_id res chain seq x y z
N MET A 1 -10.29 -4.54 27.62
CA MET A 1 -10.26 -5.64 26.64
C MET A 1 -11.28 -5.48 25.50
N GLU A 2 -12.28 -4.60 25.60
CA GLU A 2 -13.25 -4.33 24.51
C GLU A 2 -12.71 -3.45 23.36
N SER A 3 -11.56 -2.78 23.53
CA SER A 3 -11.05 -1.74 22.63
C SER A 3 -10.38 -2.22 21.34
N TYR A 4 -10.26 -3.54 21.14
CA TYR A 4 -9.59 -4.17 19.98
C TYR A 4 -10.44 -5.23 19.28
N ASN A 5 -11.75 -5.26 19.55
CA ASN A 5 -12.65 -6.18 18.88
C ASN A 5 -13.05 -5.61 17.51
N PHE A 6 -12.65 -6.27 16.42
CA PHE A 6 -13.04 -5.89 15.05
C PHE A 6 -14.55 -5.75 14.92
N LEU A 7 -15.32 -6.66 15.52
CA LEU A 7 -16.77 -6.61 15.50
C LEU A 7 -17.29 -5.33 16.17
N TYR A 8 -16.67 -4.90 17.27
CA TYR A 8 -17.05 -3.68 17.97
C TYR A 8 -16.78 -2.43 17.13
N VAL A 9 -15.58 -2.30 16.54
CA VAL A 9 -15.25 -1.16 15.67
C VAL A 9 -16.13 -1.17 14.42
N ASN A 10 -16.36 -2.33 13.83
CA ASN A 10 -17.29 -2.50 12.72
C ASN A 10 -18.72 -2.11 13.09
N THR A 11 -19.19 -2.41 14.31
CA THR A 11 -20.48 -1.91 14.80
C THR A 11 -20.50 -0.39 14.85
N LEU A 12 -19.44 0.27 15.34
CA LEU A 12 -19.38 1.74 15.37
C LEU A 12 -19.40 2.37 13.97
N VAL A 13 -18.60 1.83 13.04
CA VAL A 13 -18.55 2.30 11.65
C VAL A 13 -19.88 2.07 10.95
N HIS A 14 -20.40 0.85 11.01
CA HIS A 14 -21.67 0.49 10.38
C HIS A 14 -22.83 1.32 10.90
N ASP A 15 -22.87 1.54 12.22
CA ASP A 15 -23.87 2.39 12.86
C ASP A 15 -23.79 3.84 12.35
N TYR A 16 -22.58 4.40 12.28
CA TYR A 16 -22.37 5.76 11.80
C TYR A 16 -22.76 5.92 10.32
N LEU A 17 -22.30 5.04 9.43
CA LEU A 17 -22.64 5.11 8.01
C LEU A 17 -24.14 4.98 7.79
N LYS A 18 -24.78 4.03 8.48
CA LYS A 18 -26.23 3.87 8.43
C LYS A 18 -26.95 5.12 8.90
N TYR A 19 -26.51 5.72 10.01
CA TYR A 19 -27.08 6.96 10.54
C TYR A 19 -26.98 8.13 9.55
N ILE A 20 -25.83 8.31 8.89
CA ILE A 20 -25.63 9.37 7.90
C ILE A 20 -26.45 9.13 6.62
N CYS A 21 -26.62 7.90 6.18
CA CYS A 21 -27.40 7.60 4.97
C CYS A 21 -28.92 7.66 5.19
N GLN A 22 -29.41 7.49 6.41
CA GLN A 22 -30.85 7.39 6.71
C GLN A 22 -31.43 8.67 7.33
N GLU A 23 -30.59 9.69 7.59
CA GLU A 23 -30.82 11.08 8.06
C GLU A 23 -31.86 11.40 9.16
N ALA A 24 -32.79 10.54 9.52
CA ALA A 24 -33.82 10.81 10.53
C ALA A 24 -34.61 9.59 11.02
N GLN A 25 -34.48 8.42 10.40
CA GLN A 25 -35.20 7.22 10.80
C GLN A 25 -34.21 6.16 11.29
N LEU A 26 -34.08 6.01 12.62
CA LEU A 26 -34.04 4.73 13.34
C LEU A 26 -33.22 4.77 14.64
N ALA A 27 -33.91 4.38 15.72
CA ALA A 27 -33.43 3.69 16.93
C ALA A 27 -32.31 4.33 17.79
N ALA A 28 -32.36 4.00 19.08
CA ALA A 28 -31.31 4.32 20.04
C ALA A 28 -29.95 3.80 19.55
N ALA A 29 -28.89 4.57 19.79
CA ALA A 29 -27.53 4.17 19.43
C ALA A 29 -27.17 2.86 20.15
N PRO A 30 -26.39 1.95 19.51
CA PRO A 30 -26.09 0.63 20.06
C PRO A 30 -25.24 0.70 21.34
N ASN A 31 -24.52 1.80 21.55
CA ASN A 31 -23.80 2.09 22.78
C ASN A 31 -23.48 3.60 22.87
N ARG A 32 -22.94 4.01 24.03
CA ARG A 32 -22.57 5.41 24.31
C ARG A 32 -21.53 5.98 23.33
N VAL A 33 -20.59 5.18 22.83
CA VAL A 33 -19.57 5.65 21.89
C VAL A 33 -20.20 5.95 20.53
N ALA A 34 -21.08 5.08 20.05
CA ALA A 34 -21.85 5.32 18.83
C ALA A 34 -22.71 6.58 18.95
N GLU A 35 -23.35 6.81 20.11
CA GLU A 35 -24.10 8.04 20.38
C GLU A 35 -23.22 9.30 20.28
N VAL A 36 -22.03 9.26 20.88
CA VAL A 36 -21.05 10.36 20.82
C VAL A 36 -20.57 10.59 19.39
N LEU A 37 -20.28 9.53 18.63
CA LEU A 37 -19.89 9.62 17.22
C LEU A 37 -20.98 10.23 16.35
N ARG A 38 -22.25 9.81 16.51
CA ARG A 38 -23.40 10.42 15.82
C ARG A 38 -23.51 11.91 16.16
N LYS A 39 -23.40 12.27 17.45
CA LYS A 39 -23.53 13.66 17.91
C LYS A 39 -22.39 14.56 17.40
N ALA A 40 -21.14 14.13 17.53
CA ALA A 40 -19.99 14.88 17.05
C ALA A 40 -19.91 14.91 15.52
N GLY A 41 -20.21 13.77 14.88
CA GLY A 41 -20.13 13.62 13.45
C GLY A 41 -21.26 14.32 12.70
N SER A 42 -22.51 14.30 13.17
CA SER A 42 -23.66 14.92 12.45
C SER A 42 -23.46 16.41 12.11
N SER A 43 -22.94 17.21 13.03
CA SER A 43 -22.67 18.63 12.78
C SER A 43 -21.50 18.81 11.81
N ALA A 44 -20.40 18.08 12.04
CA ALA A 44 -19.21 18.15 11.19
C ALA A 44 -19.45 17.57 9.79
N GLN A 45 -20.32 16.57 9.66
CA GLN A 45 -20.71 15.93 8.42
C GLN A 45 -21.38 16.94 7.49
N LYS A 46 -22.36 17.70 8.00
CA LYS A 46 -23.05 18.73 7.21
C LYS A 46 -22.10 19.83 6.75
N GLU A 47 -21.17 20.25 7.60
CA GLU A 47 -20.17 21.26 7.27
C GLU A 47 -19.19 20.77 6.20
N VAL A 48 -18.67 19.54 6.35
CA VAL A 48 -17.75 18.92 5.40
C VAL A 48 -18.46 18.61 4.07
N GLU A 49 -19.68 18.08 4.10
CA GLU A 49 -20.48 17.86 2.89
C GLU A 49 -20.77 19.16 2.15
N SER A 50 -21.13 20.24 2.86
CA SER A 50 -21.35 21.56 2.26
C SER A 50 -20.06 22.10 1.61
N THR A 51 -18.94 22.00 2.32
CA THR A 51 -17.63 22.47 1.84
C THR A 51 -17.15 21.68 0.64
N LEU A 52 -17.34 20.35 0.66
CA LEU A 52 -16.87 19.45 -0.38
C LEU A 52 -17.88 19.24 -1.50
N ARG A 53 -19.10 19.80 -1.40
CA ARG A 53 -20.22 19.58 -2.33
C ARG A 53 -19.84 19.74 -3.80
N PRO A 54 -19.15 20.82 -4.22
CA PRO A 54 -18.78 20.99 -5.62
C PRO A 54 -17.87 19.86 -6.15
N TYR A 55 -17.07 19.27 -5.28
CA TYR A 55 -16.11 18.21 -5.62
C TYR A 55 -16.77 16.84 -5.56
N VAL A 56 -17.50 16.58 -4.48
CA VAL A 56 -18.23 15.33 -4.26
C VAL A 56 -19.28 15.11 -5.34
N ASP A 57 -19.94 16.16 -5.83
CA ASP A 57 -20.92 16.05 -6.92
C ASP A 57 -20.29 15.61 -8.24
N SER A 58 -19.00 15.89 -8.45
CA SER A 58 -18.24 15.44 -9.63
C SER A 58 -17.67 14.01 -9.51
N LEU A 59 -17.64 13.44 -8.30
CA LEU A 59 -17.19 12.08 -8.08
C LEU A 59 -18.27 11.10 -8.53
N GLU A 60 -17.96 10.34 -9.58
CA GLU A 60 -18.73 9.20 -10.01
C GLU A 60 -18.18 7.93 -9.36
N ILE A 61 -18.99 7.31 -8.50
CA ILE A 61 -18.64 6.10 -7.77
C ILE A 61 -19.72 5.06 -8.07
N HIS A 62 -19.33 4.02 -8.79
CA HIS A 62 -20.22 2.97 -9.30
C HIS A 62 -20.10 1.66 -8.51
N SER A 63 -19.05 1.53 -7.69
CA SER A 63 -18.76 0.31 -6.95
C SER A 63 -18.18 0.58 -5.56
N VAL A 64 -18.22 -0.44 -4.69
CA VAL A 64 -17.62 -0.37 -3.35
C VAL A 64 -16.10 -0.35 -3.46
N GLU A 65 -15.54 -1.01 -4.47
CA GLU A 65 -14.12 -1.03 -4.78
C GLU A 65 -13.62 0.38 -5.10
N GLU A 66 -14.32 1.13 -5.96
CA GLU A 66 -14.00 2.53 -6.27
C GLU A 66 -14.06 3.42 -5.02
N ALA A 67 -15.09 3.22 -4.18
CA ALA A 67 -15.18 3.94 -2.91
C ALA A 67 -14.01 3.62 -1.98
N ASN A 68 -13.57 2.37 -1.90
CA ASN A 68 -12.42 1.96 -1.08
C ASN A 68 -11.12 2.60 -1.58
N ASP A 69 -10.92 2.68 -2.90
CA ASP A 69 -9.73 3.31 -3.48
C ASP A 69 -9.69 4.81 -3.18
N ILE A 70 -10.81 5.52 -3.42
CA ILE A 70 -10.94 6.94 -3.11
C ILE A 70 -10.75 7.17 -1.60
N PHE A 71 -11.35 6.32 -0.76
CA PHE A 71 -11.19 6.37 0.69
C PHE A 71 -9.73 6.28 1.12
N ASN A 72 -9.00 5.28 0.65
CA ASN A 72 -7.61 5.09 1.05
C ASN A 72 -6.72 6.25 0.61
N GLN A 73 -6.93 6.79 -0.60
CA GLN A 73 -6.17 7.95 -1.09
C GLN A 73 -6.38 9.18 -0.21
N VAL A 74 -7.64 9.50 0.12
CA VAL A 74 -7.96 10.66 0.96
C VAL A 74 -7.42 10.46 2.38
N MET A 75 -7.52 9.24 2.92
CA MET A 75 -7.01 8.96 4.26
C MET A 75 -5.47 8.93 4.32
N GLU A 76 -4.77 8.49 3.27
CA GLU A 76 -3.31 8.57 3.20
C GLU A 76 -2.85 10.03 3.25
N ASN A 77 -3.48 10.89 2.44
CA ASN A 77 -3.20 12.33 2.43
C ASN A 77 -3.57 12.99 3.77
N GLU A 78 -4.73 12.65 4.34
CA GLU A 78 -5.17 13.23 5.62
C GLU A 78 -4.26 12.82 6.78
N PHE A 79 -3.42 11.79 6.69
CA PHE A 79 -2.51 11.40 7.77
C PHE A 79 -1.02 11.44 7.37
N ALA A 80 -0.69 12.08 6.25
CA ALA A 80 0.67 12.13 5.70
C ALA A 80 1.68 12.81 6.63
N ASP A 81 1.24 13.80 7.42
CA ASP A 81 2.08 14.51 8.38
C ASP A 81 2.39 13.72 9.68
N GLY A 82 1.88 12.49 9.78
CA GLY A 82 2.07 11.61 10.94
C GLY A 82 1.33 12.01 12.22
N THR A 83 0.59 13.13 12.22
CA THR A 83 -0.14 13.60 13.39
C THR A 83 -1.46 12.86 13.54
N ILE A 84 -1.71 12.23 14.69
CA ILE A 84 -2.97 11.55 14.97
C ILE A 84 -3.60 12.17 16.23
N ASN A 85 -4.87 12.54 16.13
CA ASN A 85 -5.70 12.99 17.24
C ASN A 85 -7.15 12.54 16.99
N TRP A 86 -7.99 12.59 18.02
CA TRP A 86 -9.38 12.14 17.94
C TRP A 86 -10.21 12.90 16.90
N GLY A 87 -9.93 14.19 16.67
CA GLY A 87 -10.57 14.98 15.61
C GLY A 87 -10.24 14.45 14.21
N ARG A 88 -9.00 14.03 13.95
CA ARG A 88 -8.63 13.37 12.68
C ARG A 88 -9.14 11.94 12.59
N ILE A 89 -9.24 11.21 13.70
CA ILE A 89 -9.93 9.91 13.69
C ILE A 89 -11.39 10.08 13.25
N LEU A 90 -12.05 11.18 13.62
CA LEU A 90 -13.41 11.46 13.18
C LEU A 90 -13.51 11.67 11.66
N THR A 91 -12.50 12.24 10.99
CA THR A 91 -12.56 12.48 9.53
C THR A 91 -12.68 11.18 8.72
N ILE A 92 -12.18 10.07 9.25
CA ILE A 92 -12.35 8.72 8.69
C ILE A 92 -13.85 8.37 8.58
N PHE A 93 -14.61 8.64 9.64
CA PHE A 93 -16.06 8.42 9.65
C PHE A 93 -16.77 9.41 8.73
N LEU A 94 -16.35 10.69 8.76
CA LEU A 94 -16.99 11.73 7.95
C LEU A 94 -16.90 11.43 6.45
N PHE A 95 -15.70 11.08 5.99
CA PHE A 95 -15.46 10.76 4.59
C PHE A 95 -16.12 9.43 4.19
N GLY A 96 -16.09 8.42 5.06
CA GLY A 96 -16.85 7.19 4.87
C GLY A 96 -18.35 7.46 4.66
N GLY A 97 -18.92 8.39 5.43
CA GLY A 97 -20.32 8.82 5.28
C GLY A 97 -20.62 9.47 3.92
N ILE A 98 -19.70 10.27 3.40
CA ILE A 98 -19.82 10.89 2.06
C ILE A 98 -19.89 9.81 0.98
N LEU A 99 -18.97 8.86 1.01
CA LEU A 99 -18.92 7.77 0.04
C LEU A 99 -20.16 6.86 0.14
N ALA A 100 -20.64 6.61 1.37
CA ALA A 100 -21.82 5.80 1.60
C ALA A 100 -23.09 6.45 1.04
N LYS A 101 -23.18 7.79 1.07
CA LYS A 101 -24.25 8.54 0.41
C LYS A 101 -24.18 8.46 -1.11
N LYS A 102 -22.99 8.38 -1.70
CA LYS A 102 -22.81 8.21 -3.17
C LYS A 102 -23.20 6.83 -3.65
N LEU A 103 -22.97 5.80 -2.83
CA LEU A 103 -23.33 4.41 -3.12
C LEU A 103 -24.75 4.01 -2.68
N GLN A 104 -25.65 4.98 -2.48
CA GLN A 104 -27.07 4.70 -2.27
C GLN A 104 -27.71 4.12 -3.54
N GLY A 105 -28.74 3.30 -3.37
CA GLY A 105 -29.40 2.59 -4.47
C GLY A 105 -29.89 1.19 -4.06
N PRO A 106 -30.20 0.31 -5.03
CA PRO A 106 -30.74 -1.02 -4.78
C PRO A 106 -29.86 -1.89 -3.86
N LEU A 107 -28.54 -1.72 -3.95
CA LEU A 107 -27.54 -2.46 -3.18
C LEU A 107 -27.07 -1.72 -1.91
N ALA A 108 -27.72 -0.62 -1.52
CA ALA A 108 -27.25 0.23 -0.41
C ALA A 108 -26.95 -0.54 0.89
N LYS A 109 -27.78 -1.53 1.25
CA LYS A 109 -27.57 -2.35 2.46
C LYS A 109 -26.30 -3.20 2.37
N GLU A 110 -26.00 -3.75 1.20
CA GLU A 110 -24.84 -4.61 0.98
C GLU A 110 -23.58 -3.76 0.86
N ASN A 111 -23.65 -2.66 0.10
CA ASN A 111 -22.59 -1.66 0.01
C ASN A 111 -22.20 -1.15 1.39
N LEU A 112 -23.18 -0.80 2.24
CA LEU A 112 -22.91 -0.34 3.61
C LEU A 112 -22.15 -1.39 4.44
N LYS A 113 -22.44 -2.68 4.30
CA LYS A 113 -21.70 -3.74 5.03
C LYS A 113 -20.25 -3.82 4.56
N GLN A 114 -20.04 -3.86 3.25
CA GLN A 114 -18.70 -3.96 2.66
C GLN A 114 -17.86 -2.71 2.97
N MET A 115 -18.49 -1.53 2.90
CA MET A 115 -17.89 -0.27 3.33
C MET A 115 -17.49 -0.27 4.81
N SER A 116 -18.40 -0.74 5.67
CA SER A 116 -18.11 -0.83 7.10
C SER A 116 -16.90 -1.71 7.36
N TYR A 117 -16.79 -2.82 6.62
CA TYR A 117 -15.69 -3.75 6.74
C TYR A 117 -14.35 -3.10 6.35
N PHE A 118 -14.24 -2.49 5.16
CA PHE A 118 -12.96 -1.92 4.73
C PHE A 118 -12.54 -0.71 5.57
N ILE A 119 -13.50 0.12 5.99
CA ILE A 119 -13.20 1.26 6.88
C ILE A 119 -12.72 0.75 8.24
N THR A 120 -13.34 -0.32 8.76
CA THR A 120 -12.89 -0.97 9.98
C THR A 120 -11.49 -1.53 9.82
N ASP A 121 -11.20 -2.20 8.70
CA ASP A 121 -9.87 -2.73 8.43
C ASP A 121 -8.83 -1.61 8.33
N TYR A 122 -9.16 -0.48 7.70
CA TYR A 122 -8.29 0.70 7.68
C TYR A 122 -8.01 1.23 9.08
N ILE A 123 -9.06 1.43 9.89
CA ILE A 123 -8.91 1.97 11.25
C ILE A 123 -8.06 1.03 12.10
N MET A 124 -8.35 -0.27 12.09
CA MET A 124 -7.60 -1.25 12.85
C MET A 124 -6.19 -1.48 12.31
N GLY A 125 -6.00 -1.37 11.00
CA GLY A 125 -4.73 -1.51 10.29
C GLY A 125 -3.78 -0.37 10.50
N THR A 126 -4.29 0.86 10.57
CA THR A 126 -3.45 2.05 10.53
C THR A 126 -3.52 2.89 11.79
N LYS A 127 -4.66 2.92 12.50
CA LYS A 127 -4.89 3.79 13.67
C LYS A 127 -5.13 3.02 14.97
N GLY A 128 -5.34 1.70 14.91
CA GLY A 128 -5.72 0.87 16.05
C GLY A 128 -4.77 1.00 17.24
N LYS A 129 -3.45 0.99 17.00
CA LYS A 129 -2.44 1.17 18.05
C LYS A 129 -2.57 2.53 18.73
N TRP A 130 -2.63 3.61 17.94
CA TRP A 130 -2.78 4.95 18.50
C TRP A 130 -4.07 5.08 19.31
N ILE A 131 -5.19 4.56 18.79
CA ILE A 131 -6.49 4.57 19.48
C ILE A 131 -6.39 3.86 20.83
N SER A 132 -5.77 2.68 20.87
CA SER A 132 -5.58 1.94 22.11
C SER A 132 -4.69 2.68 23.11
N ASP A 133 -3.55 3.18 22.65
CA ASP A 133 -2.60 3.94 23.48
C ASP A 133 -3.22 5.24 24.02
N ASN A 134 -4.27 5.76 23.38
CA ASN A 134 -4.96 6.99 23.74
C ASN A 134 -6.34 6.76 24.39
N GLY A 135 -6.48 5.65 25.14
CA GLY A 135 -7.64 5.37 25.98
C GLY A 135 -8.74 4.52 25.31
N GLY A 136 -8.50 4.05 24.09
CA GLY A 136 -9.44 3.25 23.32
C GLY A 136 -10.74 3.99 22.99
N TRP A 137 -11.67 3.29 22.35
CA TRP A 137 -12.97 3.86 22.01
C TRP A 137 -13.77 4.30 23.23
N SER A 138 -13.83 3.50 24.30
CA SER A 138 -14.70 3.81 25.43
C SER A 138 -14.25 5.03 26.24
N ARG A 139 -12.94 5.19 26.52
CA ARG A 139 -12.43 6.32 27.33
C ARG A 139 -11.89 7.47 26.48
N GLY A 140 -11.28 7.17 25.34
CA GLY A 140 -10.69 8.18 24.46
C GLY A 140 -11.71 8.93 23.61
N ALA A 141 -12.77 8.28 23.15
CA ALA A 141 -13.84 8.91 22.37
C ALA A 141 -14.77 9.78 23.23
N SER A 142 -14.85 9.49 24.54
CA SER A 142 -15.74 10.17 25.49
C SER A 142 -15.26 11.60 25.78
N GLY A 143 -15.69 12.56 24.96
CA GLY A 143 -15.52 14.00 25.18
C GLY A 143 -14.31 14.66 24.51
N ARG A 144 -13.57 13.94 23.64
CA ARG A 144 -12.38 14.47 22.94
C ARG A 144 -12.57 14.71 21.45
N PHE A 145 -13.76 14.44 20.90
CA PHE A 145 -14.14 14.88 19.55
C PHE A 145 -14.60 16.35 19.57
N SER A 146 -13.70 17.25 19.92
CA SER A 146 -13.94 18.69 19.90
C SER A 146 -13.06 19.34 18.83
N CYS A 147 -13.69 20.10 17.93
CA CYS A 147 -13.19 20.80 16.71
C CYS A 147 -13.05 19.98 15.40
N PRO A 148 -13.86 20.30 14.36
CA PRO A 148 -13.36 20.42 12.99
C PRO A 148 -12.89 21.86 12.72
N PRO A 149 -12.19 22.18 11.61
CA PRO A 149 -11.60 21.33 10.56
C PRO A 149 -10.06 21.28 10.58
N SER A 150 -9.46 20.11 10.32
CA SER A 150 -8.03 19.98 9.98
C SER A 150 -7.71 20.72 8.67
N ARG A 151 -6.45 21.17 8.53
CA ARG A 151 -5.93 21.88 7.34
C ARG A 151 -6.19 21.10 6.03
N GLY A 152 -6.12 19.77 6.06
CA GLY A 152 -6.19 18.90 4.88
C GLY A 152 -7.50 19.00 4.08
N LEU A 153 -8.66 18.98 4.75
CA LEU A 153 -9.96 19.11 4.07
C LEU A 153 -10.23 20.54 3.55
N ARG A 154 -9.58 21.56 4.11
CA ARG A 154 -9.67 22.96 3.64
C ARG A 154 -8.74 23.27 2.47
N ASP A 155 -7.60 22.58 2.37
CA ASP A 155 -6.65 22.77 1.27
C ASP A 155 -7.11 22.11 -0.04
N LEU A 156 -8.04 21.14 0.01
CA LEU A 156 -8.85 20.72 -1.15
C LEU A 156 -9.65 21.87 -1.79
N GLY A 157 -9.98 22.91 -1.00
CA GLY A 157 -10.73 24.07 -1.46
C GLY A 157 -9.90 25.22 -2.04
N LYS A 158 -8.55 25.15 -1.98
CA LYS A 158 -7.67 26.30 -2.30
C LYS A 158 -6.94 26.22 -3.65
N ASP A 159 -6.80 25.04 -4.25
CA ASP A 159 -6.33 24.87 -5.63
C ASP A 159 -7.29 23.97 -6.42
N PRO A 160 -8.35 24.55 -7.01
CA PRO A 160 -9.43 23.81 -7.65
C PRO A 160 -9.03 23.19 -8.99
N GLN A 161 -8.06 23.75 -9.73
CA GLN A 161 -7.69 23.23 -11.05
C GLN A 161 -6.62 22.15 -10.97
N GLY A 162 -5.63 22.25 -10.06
CA GLY A 162 -4.67 21.17 -9.85
C GLY A 162 -5.34 19.94 -9.25
N SER A 163 -6.12 20.14 -8.18
CA SER A 163 -6.73 19.04 -7.45
C SER A 163 -7.87 18.38 -8.25
N ALA A 164 -8.82 19.15 -8.79
CA ALA A 164 -9.96 18.57 -9.51
C ALA A 164 -9.60 18.03 -10.91
N GLN A 165 -8.59 18.58 -11.61
CA GLN A 165 -8.12 17.96 -12.86
C GLN A 165 -7.32 16.68 -12.62
N SER A 166 -6.60 16.54 -11.50
CA SER A 166 -6.05 15.26 -11.06
C SER A 166 -7.14 14.24 -10.71
N PHE A 167 -8.32 14.69 -10.27
CA PHE A 167 -9.46 13.84 -9.93
C PHE A 167 -10.38 13.49 -11.14
N LEU A 168 -10.41 14.26 -12.23
CA LEU A 168 -11.37 14.08 -13.35
C LEU A 168 -10.76 13.74 -14.73
N ARG A 169 -9.43 13.70 -14.92
CA ARG A 169 -8.83 13.41 -16.23
C ARG A 169 -8.93 11.96 -16.73
N ILE A 170 -9.51 11.04 -15.96
CA ILE A 170 -9.66 9.61 -16.35
C ILE A 170 -11.07 9.33 -16.93
N ARG A 171 -11.57 10.21 -17.79
CA ARG A 171 -12.68 9.87 -18.69
C ARG A 171 -12.49 10.47 -20.06
N GLY A 172 -12.18 9.61 -21.03
CA GLY A 172 -12.25 9.96 -22.45
C GLY A 172 -11.38 9.13 -23.38
N ALA A 173 -11.61 7.82 -23.49
CA ALA A 173 -11.58 7.09 -24.77
C ALA A 173 -12.13 5.65 -24.62
N SER A 174 -13.20 5.37 -25.34
CA SER A 174 -13.72 4.04 -25.76
C SER A 174 -13.66 4.04 -27.31
N PRO A 175 -13.81 2.94 -28.11
CA PRO A 175 -14.20 1.56 -27.80
C PRO A 175 -13.38 0.44 -28.50
N ARG A 176 -13.48 -0.79 -27.97
CA ARG A 176 -13.22 -2.15 -28.52
C ARG A 176 -12.56 -2.94 -27.39
N SER A 177 -13.21 -3.89 -26.73
CA SER A 177 -13.98 -4.99 -27.30
C SER A 177 -14.97 -5.51 -26.25
N ALA A 178 -16.23 -5.14 -26.43
CA ALA A 178 -17.37 -5.93 -25.96
C ALA A 178 -17.59 -7.04 -26.99
N GLU A 179 -16.93 -8.18 -26.82
CA GLU A 179 -17.19 -9.37 -27.68
C GLU A 179 -16.78 -10.72 -27.07
N ALA A 180 -16.66 -10.81 -25.73
CA ALA A 180 -16.33 -12.09 -25.08
C ALA A 180 -17.18 -12.38 -23.82
N ALA A 181 -18.44 -11.94 -23.83
CA ALA A 181 -19.41 -12.31 -22.79
C ALA A 181 -20.77 -12.61 -23.43
N ALA A 182 -20.87 -13.74 -24.13
CA ALA A 182 -22.07 -14.58 -24.25
C ALA A 182 -21.88 -15.66 -25.32
N ALA A 183 -21.34 -16.82 -24.94
CA ALA A 183 -21.59 -18.06 -25.66
C ALA A 183 -21.59 -19.25 -24.68
N LEU A 184 -22.80 -19.58 -24.26
CA LEU A 184 -23.32 -20.93 -24.01
C LEU A 184 -22.77 -21.75 -22.82
N ALA A 185 -23.61 -21.82 -21.81
CA ALA A 185 -23.62 -22.84 -20.77
C ALA A 185 -24.10 -24.20 -21.32
N SER A 186 -23.41 -25.30 -20.97
CA SER A 186 -23.96 -26.62 -20.56
C SER A 186 -22.86 -27.69 -20.32
N PRO A 187 -23.13 -28.80 -19.59
CA PRO A 187 -22.26 -29.32 -18.52
C PRO A 187 -21.61 -30.71 -18.75
N MET A 188 -20.89 -31.20 -17.72
CA MET A 188 -20.11 -32.46 -17.56
C MET A 188 -18.68 -32.34 -18.09
N GLU A 189 -17.60 -32.75 -17.41
CA GLU A 189 -17.37 -33.92 -16.56
C GLU A 189 -16.16 -33.65 -15.62
N SER A 190 -16.11 -34.30 -14.46
CA SER A 190 -14.97 -34.32 -13.52
C SER A 190 -13.72 -34.93 -14.18
N PRO A 191 -12.49 -34.58 -13.74
CA PRO A 191 -11.88 -35.41 -12.70
C PRO A 191 -11.02 -34.64 -11.67
N GLU A 192 -10.85 -35.32 -10.54
CA GLU A 192 -10.04 -34.97 -9.37
C GLU A 192 -8.58 -34.60 -9.70
N LYS A 193 -8.04 -33.61 -8.97
CA LYS A 193 -6.74 -33.70 -8.27
C LYS A 193 -6.56 -32.54 -7.29
N GLY A 194 -6.17 -32.89 -6.07
CA GLY A 194 -6.18 -32.02 -4.89
C GLY A 194 -5.12 -30.92 -4.87
N GLY A 195 -5.58 -29.74 -4.46
CA GLY A 195 -4.83 -28.72 -3.74
C GLY A 195 -5.83 -28.09 -2.78
N VAL A 196 -5.61 -28.23 -1.47
CA VAL A 196 -6.53 -27.68 -0.46
C VAL A 196 -6.30 -26.17 -0.44
N ALA A 197 -7.16 -25.41 -1.11
CA ALA A 197 -7.15 -23.95 -1.00
C ALA A 197 -7.30 -23.55 0.48
N ALA A 198 -6.39 -22.70 0.97
CA ALA A 198 -6.41 -22.22 2.36
C ALA A 198 -7.79 -21.62 2.71
N SER A 199 -8.29 -21.92 3.91
CA SER A 199 -9.60 -21.41 4.30
C SER A 199 -9.57 -19.88 4.43
N PRO A 200 -10.70 -19.18 4.27
CA PRO A 200 -10.77 -17.73 4.48
C PRO A 200 -10.26 -17.27 5.85
N ALA A 201 -10.41 -18.12 6.88
CA ALA A 201 -9.88 -17.86 8.22
C ALA A 201 -8.35 -17.95 8.27
N ASP A 202 -7.75 -18.92 7.57
CA ASP A 202 -6.30 -19.08 7.48
C ASP A 202 -5.65 -17.91 6.74
N MET A 203 -6.28 -17.44 5.66
CA MET A 203 -5.82 -16.25 4.92
C MET A 203 -5.92 -14.98 5.76
N ALA A 204 -6.98 -14.82 6.55
CA ALA A 204 -7.12 -13.70 7.46
C ALA A 204 -6.05 -13.73 8.57
N ALA A 205 -5.79 -14.89 9.16
CA ALA A 205 -4.75 -15.08 10.17
C ALA A 205 -3.35 -14.82 9.61
N LEU A 206 -3.07 -15.30 8.40
CA LEU A 206 -1.81 -15.05 7.69
C LEU A 206 -1.61 -13.55 7.44
N ASN A 207 -2.63 -12.86 6.94
CA ASN A 207 -2.57 -11.43 6.68
C ASN A 207 -2.36 -10.62 7.97
N ALA A 208 -2.98 -11.03 9.09
CA ALA A 208 -2.75 -10.45 10.41
C ALA A 208 -1.30 -10.66 10.88
N ALA A 209 -0.74 -11.86 10.68
CA ALA A 209 0.65 -12.16 11.00
C ALA A 209 1.64 -11.33 10.17
N LYS A 210 1.42 -11.22 8.85
CA LYS A 210 2.20 -10.32 7.97
C LYS A 210 2.12 -8.87 8.44
N ARG A 211 0.93 -8.37 8.80
CA ARG A 211 0.74 -7.00 9.33
C ARG A 211 1.49 -6.77 10.64
N ALA A 212 1.42 -7.72 11.58
CA ALA A 212 2.14 -7.63 12.86
C ALA A 212 3.66 -7.58 12.63
N LEU A 213 4.18 -8.45 11.76
CA LEU A 213 5.61 -8.47 11.45
C LEU A 213 6.06 -7.17 10.75
N ARG A 214 5.27 -6.63 9.81
CA ARG A 214 5.57 -5.31 9.20
C ARG A 214 5.67 -4.20 10.24
N ALA A 215 4.76 -4.17 11.22
CA ALA A 215 4.76 -3.16 12.27
C ALA A 215 6.01 -3.26 13.16
N GLU A 216 6.39 -4.48 13.53
CA GLU A 216 7.59 -4.74 14.32
C GLU A 216 8.87 -4.34 13.58
N LEU A 217 9.01 -4.72 12.30
CA LEU A 217 10.21 -4.39 11.51
C LEU A 217 10.35 -2.89 11.27
N LYS A 218 9.23 -2.20 11.00
CA LYS A 218 9.23 -0.73 10.91
C LYS A 218 9.70 -0.07 12.21
N ARG A 219 9.38 -0.66 13.37
CA ARG A 219 9.86 -0.17 14.67
C ARG A 219 11.38 -0.33 14.79
N ARG A 220 11.91 -1.52 14.50
CA ARG A 220 13.37 -1.79 14.51
C ARG A 220 14.13 -0.83 13.58
N LEU A 221 13.64 -0.66 12.34
CA LEU A 221 14.23 0.24 11.35
C LEU A 221 14.17 1.72 11.74
N LYS A 222 13.23 2.10 12.60
CA LYS A 222 13.13 3.46 13.17
C LYS A 222 14.12 3.66 14.32
N GLU A 223 14.47 2.61 15.03
CA GLU A 223 15.45 2.63 16.13
C GLU A 223 16.89 2.72 15.59
N LEU A 224 17.13 2.31 14.34
CA LEU A 224 18.42 2.49 13.68
C LEU A 224 18.75 3.96 13.42
N SER A 225 19.94 4.38 13.88
CA SER A 225 20.48 5.69 13.55
C SER A 225 20.78 5.81 12.05
N GLN A 226 20.76 7.04 11.54
CA GLN A 226 21.14 7.29 10.14
C GLN A 226 22.60 6.91 9.86
N ALA A 227 23.49 7.09 10.83
CA ALA A 227 24.89 6.68 10.71
C ALA A 227 25.03 5.16 10.53
N GLU A 228 24.23 4.39 11.27
CA GLU A 228 24.25 2.92 11.19
C GLU A 228 23.68 2.41 9.86
N LYS A 229 22.56 3.00 9.40
CA LYS A 229 22.01 2.71 8.07
C LYS A 229 23.04 2.97 6.97
N LEU A 230 23.75 4.09 7.05
CA LEU A 230 24.80 4.42 6.08
C LEU A 230 25.98 3.44 6.15
N ARG A 231 26.40 3.04 7.35
CA ARG A 231 27.50 2.10 7.55
C ARG A 231 27.18 0.73 6.95
N GLN A 232 26.04 0.14 7.30
CA GLN A 232 25.60 -1.14 6.71
C GLN A 232 25.37 -1.02 5.20
N SER A 233 24.85 0.12 4.71
CA SER A 233 24.66 0.32 3.26
C SER A 233 25.97 0.29 2.48
N ARG A 234 27.04 0.92 2.97
CA ARG A 234 28.36 0.87 2.33
C ARG A 234 28.95 -0.54 2.33
N LEU A 235 28.82 -1.26 3.44
CA LEU A 235 29.25 -2.64 3.54
C LEU A 235 28.52 -3.52 2.52
N LEU A 236 27.20 -3.37 2.40
CA LEU A 236 26.40 -4.11 1.44
C LEU A 236 26.69 -3.73 0.00
N ALA A 237 26.93 -2.45 -0.29
CA ALA A 237 27.37 -2.00 -1.60
C ALA A 237 28.69 -2.70 -2.00
N GLY A 238 29.67 -2.77 -1.09
CA GLY A 238 30.91 -3.51 -1.30
C GLY A 238 30.68 -5.00 -1.58
N LYS A 239 29.81 -5.66 -0.78
CA LYS A 239 29.44 -7.08 -0.99
C LYS A 239 28.81 -7.29 -2.37
N VAL A 240 27.87 -6.44 -2.77
CA VAL A 240 27.22 -6.51 -4.08
C VAL A 240 28.24 -6.33 -5.21
N MET A 241 29.10 -5.32 -5.13
CA MET A 241 30.07 -5.01 -6.18
C MET A 241 31.12 -6.11 -6.38
N ALA A 242 31.41 -6.89 -5.33
CA ALA A 242 32.30 -8.05 -5.37
C ALA A 242 31.56 -9.36 -5.73
N HIS A 243 30.23 -9.37 -5.77
CA HIS A 243 29.45 -10.59 -5.91
C HIS A 243 29.54 -11.19 -7.33
N PRO A 244 29.79 -12.52 -7.50
CA PRO A 244 29.95 -13.13 -8.82
C PRO A 244 28.74 -12.93 -9.76
N ARG A 245 27.51 -13.01 -9.23
CA ARG A 245 26.29 -12.77 -10.04
C ARG A 245 26.21 -11.33 -10.52
N TYR A 246 26.64 -10.38 -9.69
CA TYR A 246 26.68 -8.96 -10.07
C TYR A 246 27.72 -8.70 -11.16
N LEU A 247 28.93 -9.24 -10.98
CA LEU A 247 30.03 -9.10 -11.95
C LEU A 247 29.63 -9.64 -13.35
N ALA A 248 28.97 -10.79 -13.39
CA ALA A 248 28.52 -11.44 -14.63
C ALA A 248 27.31 -10.76 -15.31
N SER A 249 26.52 -9.97 -14.58
CA SER A 249 25.27 -9.37 -15.09
C SER A 249 25.52 -8.15 -15.96
N GLN A 250 24.75 -7.97 -17.03
CA GLN A 250 24.79 -6.79 -17.91
C GLN A 250 23.54 -5.92 -17.79
N ARG A 251 22.39 -6.51 -17.47
CA ARG A 251 21.10 -5.83 -17.29
C ARG A 251 20.63 -6.00 -15.86
N ILE A 252 20.75 -4.95 -15.04
CA ILE A 252 20.55 -5.01 -13.59
C ILE A 252 19.42 -4.07 -13.20
N ALA A 253 18.42 -4.60 -12.49
CA ALA A 253 17.40 -3.78 -11.85
C ALA A 253 17.80 -3.44 -10.42
N VAL A 254 17.72 -2.15 -10.07
CA VAL A 254 18.09 -1.61 -8.75
C VAL A 254 16.97 -0.70 -8.26
N PHE A 255 16.50 -0.91 -7.02
CA PHE A 255 15.52 -0.01 -6.42
C PHE A 255 16.16 1.31 -5.99
N LEU A 256 15.39 2.39 -6.02
CA LEU A 256 15.79 3.67 -5.43
C LEU A 256 15.34 3.70 -3.97
N SER A 257 16.30 3.75 -3.06
CA SER A 257 16.09 3.48 -1.63
C SER A 257 15.20 4.50 -0.93
N MET A 258 14.26 4.00 -0.13
CA MET A 258 13.57 4.78 0.90
C MET A 258 14.42 4.97 2.17
N PRO A 259 14.06 5.90 3.08
CA PRO A 259 14.82 6.15 4.33
C PRO A 259 14.95 4.96 5.30
N ASP A 260 14.11 3.95 5.15
CA ASP A 260 14.10 2.71 5.92
C ASP A 260 14.66 1.51 5.13
N GLU A 261 15.34 1.76 4.01
CA GLU A 261 15.99 0.75 3.16
C GLU A 261 17.50 0.97 3.04
N VAL A 262 18.21 -0.08 2.66
CA VAL A 262 19.63 -0.04 2.31
C VAL A 262 19.84 0.95 1.15
N GLN A 263 20.79 1.87 1.27
CA GLN A 263 21.09 2.85 0.23
C GLN A 263 21.78 2.20 -0.97
N THR A 264 21.22 2.43 -2.16
CA THR A 264 21.70 1.82 -3.42
C THR A 264 22.48 2.78 -4.32
N ASN A 265 22.63 4.05 -3.93
CA ASN A 265 23.28 5.08 -4.77
C ASN A 265 24.69 4.69 -5.23
N GLU A 266 25.51 4.11 -4.34
CA GLU A 266 26.87 3.67 -4.69
C GLU A 266 26.84 2.50 -5.69
N ILE A 267 25.87 1.59 -5.56
CA ILE A 267 25.68 0.46 -6.48
C ILE A 267 25.28 1.00 -7.86
N ILE A 268 24.32 1.92 -7.93
CA ILE A 268 23.86 2.48 -9.21
C ILE A 268 25.01 3.19 -9.93
N LYS A 269 25.84 3.96 -9.21
CA LYS A 269 27.05 4.57 -9.79
C LYS A 269 27.99 3.51 -10.38
N ASP A 270 28.26 2.43 -9.64
CA ASP A 270 29.15 1.35 -10.12
C ASP A 270 28.57 0.62 -11.35
N VAL A 271 27.25 0.41 -11.41
CA VAL A 271 26.56 -0.15 -12.59
C VAL A 271 26.89 0.66 -13.84
N PHE A 272 26.74 2.00 -13.78
CA PHE A 272 27.08 2.88 -14.90
C PHE A 272 28.58 2.94 -15.18
N GLN A 273 29.44 3.00 -14.15
CA GLN A 273 30.89 3.02 -14.32
C GLN A 273 31.42 1.75 -15.03
N LYS A 274 30.77 0.61 -14.81
CA LYS A 274 31.09 -0.66 -15.48
C LYS A 274 30.41 -0.83 -16.85
N GLY A 275 29.70 0.19 -17.35
CA GLY A 275 29.02 0.15 -18.65
C GLY A 275 27.84 -0.82 -18.70
N LYS A 276 27.27 -1.19 -17.55
CA LYS A 276 26.10 -2.08 -17.45
C LYS A 276 24.82 -1.26 -17.62
N ALA A 277 23.74 -1.90 -18.06
CA ALA A 277 22.43 -1.28 -18.16
C ALA A 277 21.70 -1.31 -16.81
N CYS A 278 21.36 -0.13 -16.29
CA CYS A 278 20.62 0.04 -15.05
C CYS A 278 19.12 0.20 -15.32
N PHE A 279 18.30 -0.58 -14.64
CA PHE A 279 16.84 -0.45 -14.65
C PHE A 279 16.36 -0.08 -13.25
N ILE A 280 15.35 0.78 -13.16
CA ILE A 280 14.73 1.17 -11.90
C ILE A 280 13.23 0.84 -11.92
N PRO A 281 12.61 0.60 -10.76
CA PRO A 281 11.17 0.43 -10.66
C PRO A 281 10.43 1.66 -11.18
N TRP A 282 9.43 1.44 -12.04
CA TRP A 282 8.42 2.42 -12.38
C TRP A 282 7.06 1.87 -11.96
N TYR A 283 6.48 2.49 -10.94
CA TYR A 283 5.23 2.03 -10.35
C TYR A 283 4.07 2.67 -11.12
N LYS A 284 3.13 1.84 -11.58
CA LYS A 284 1.83 2.36 -12.02
C LYS A 284 1.00 2.65 -10.79
N PRO A 285 0.60 3.91 -10.57
CA PRO A 285 -0.36 4.20 -9.52
C PRO A 285 -1.66 3.41 -9.81
N GLN A 286 -2.53 3.22 -8.81
CA GLN A 286 -3.82 2.49 -8.94
C GLN A 286 -3.78 0.97 -9.19
N SER A 287 -2.61 0.32 -9.26
CA SER A 287 -2.53 -1.16 -9.37
C SER A 287 -1.30 -1.73 -8.65
N SER A 288 -1.18 -3.06 -8.58
CA SER A 288 0.06 -3.75 -8.17
C SER A 288 1.05 -3.95 -9.34
N HIS A 289 0.84 -3.24 -10.45
CA HIS A 289 1.70 -3.31 -11.64
C HIS A 289 2.93 -2.41 -11.47
N MET A 290 4.10 -2.97 -11.77
CA MET A 290 5.38 -2.29 -11.78
C MET A 290 6.16 -2.78 -13.00
N ASP A 291 6.80 -1.87 -13.71
CA ASP A 291 7.76 -2.20 -14.76
C ASP A 291 9.18 -1.84 -14.29
N MET A 292 10.19 -2.40 -14.95
CA MET A 292 11.59 -2.04 -14.71
C MET A 292 12.07 -1.27 -15.92
N VAL A 293 12.23 0.04 -15.77
CA VAL A 293 12.53 0.95 -16.88
C VAL A 293 13.98 1.38 -16.86
N LYS A 294 14.58 1.49 -18.03
CA LYS A 294 15.99 1.84 -18.17
C LYS A 294 16.26 3.28 -17.76
N LEU A 295 17.28 3.44 -16.94
CA LEU A 295 17.83 4.72 -16.50
C LEU A 295 18.98 5.12 -17.45
N ALA A 296 19.04 6.39 -17.86
CA ALA A 296 20.03 6.87 -18.82
C ALA A 296 21.38 7.18 -18.16
N SER A 297 21.37 7.73 -16.94
CA SER A 297 22.56 7.97 -16.14
C SER A 297 22.23 8.03 -14.64
N TYR A 298 23.26 8.02 -13.80
CA TYR A 298 23.06 8.22 -12.36
C TYR A 298 22.53 9.63 -12.05
N GLU A 299 23.05 10.65 -12.77
CA GLU A 299 22.70 12.06 -12.57
C GLU A 299 21.23 12.34 -12.91
N GLU A 300 20.66 11.58 -13.85
CA GLU A 300 19.26 11.71 -14.26
C GLU A 300 18.30 11.51 -13.08
N ILE A 301 18.63 10.66 -12.10
CA ILE A 301 17.74 10.34 -10.97
C ILE A 301 17.20 11.61 -10.30
N ALA A 302 18.08 12.59 -10.06
CA ALA A 302 17.72 13.84 -9.39
C ALA A 302 16.77 14.73 -10.20
N SER A 303 16.67 14.50 -11.52
CA SER A 303 15.79 15.24 -12.43
C SER A 303 14.41 14.58 -12.60
N LEU A 304 14.26 13.32 -12.21
CA LEU A 304 13.00 12.59 -12.29
C LEU A 304 11.99 13.14 -11.26
N PRO A 305 10.68 13.16 -11.58
CA PRO A 305 9.67 13.54 -10.59
C PRO A 305 9.61 12.54 -9.43
N LEU A 306 9.16 13.04 -8.28
CA LEU A 306 8.93 12.24 -7.08
C LEU A 306 7.50 11.67 -7.10
N THR A 307 7.39 10.40 -6.71
CA THR A 307 6.13 9.76 -6.34
C THR A 307 5.61 10.24 -4.98
N SER A 308 4.39 9.83 -4.61
CA SER A 308 3.84 10.05 -3.26
C SER A 308 4.64 9.37 -2.13
N TRP A 309 5.52 8.41 -2.46
CA TRP A 309 6.44 7.78 -1.51
C TRP A 309 7.81 8.49 -1.45
N ASN A 310 7.95 9.64 -2.11
CA ASN A 310 9.18 10.41 -2.19
C ASN A 310 10.34 9.61 -2.83
N ILE A 311 9.99 8.78 -3.83
CA ILE A 311 10.93 8.01 -4.67
C ILE A 311 10.87 8.59 -6.07
N HIS A 312 12.03 8.81 -6.69
CA HIS A 312 12.16 9.26 -8.07
C HIS A 312 11.70 8.19 -9.06
N GLN A 313 10.93 8.56 -10.08
CA GLN A 313 10.64 7.68 -11.23
C GLN A 313 10.34 8.51 -12.47
N PRO A 314 10.49 7.96 -13.69
CA PRO A 314 10.05 8.66 -14.91
C PRO A 314 8.59 9.13 -14.88
N ALA A 315 8.33 10.28 -15.49
CA ALA A 315 6.98 10.84 -15.58
C ALA A 315 6.07 9.97 -16.46
N ASP A 316 4.76 10.08 -16.25
CA ASP A 316 3.79 9.46 -17.15
C ASP A 316 3.99 9.96 -18.59
N GLY A 317 4.13 9.04 -19.55
CA GLY A 317 4.39 9.35 -20.95
C GLY A 317 5.86 9.49 -21.33
N ASP A 318 6.78 9.43 -20.37
CA ASP A 318 8.22 9.31 -20.65
C ASP A 318 8.51 7.87 -21.13
N VAL A 319 8.71 7.72 -22.44
CA VAL A 319 8.89 6.40 -23.07
C VAL A 319 10.30 5.89 -22.79
N ARG A 320 10.38 4.86 -21.95
CA ARG A 320 11.62 4.18 -21.58
C ARG A 320 11.61 2.73 -22.07
N GLU A 321 12.80 2.17 -22.24
CA GLU A 321 12.96 0.73 -22.45
C GLU A 321 12.47 -0.02 -21.19
N ASP A 322 11.39 -0.79 -21.30
CA ASP A 322 10.97 -1.77 -20.29
C ASP A 322 11.83 -3.03 -20.43
N ALA A 323 12.40 -3.48 -19.33
CA ALA A 323 13.26 -4.64 -19.28
C ALA A 323 12.59 -5.93 -19.78
N LEU A 324 11.28 -6.08 -19.60
CA LEU A 324 10.53 -7.26 -20.04
C LEU A 324 9.91 -7.11 -21.45
N ALA A 325 10.06 -5.95 -22.09
CA ALA A 325 9.60 -5.72 -23.46
C ALA A 325 10.60 -6.22 -24.51
N VAL A 326 11.81 -6.61 -24.09
CA VAL A 326 12.88 -7.12 -24.96
C VAL A 326 13.31 -8.53 -24.52
N ALA A 327 13.69 -9.37 -25.49
CA ALA A 327 14.07 -10.76 -25.24
C ALA A 327 15.21 -10.92 -24.21
N ASP A 328 16.06 -9.89 -24.07
CA ASP A 328 17.18 -9.88 -23.13
C ASP A 328 16.77 -9.69 -21.67
N GLY A 329 15.51 -9.41 -21.33
CA GLY A 329 15.00 -9.42 -19.95
C GLY A 329 15.89 -8.69 -18.93
N LEU A 330 16.10 -9.31 -17.76
CA LEU A 330 17.07 -8.89 -16.73
C LEU A 330 17.97 -10.07 -16.37
N ASP A 331 19.21 -9.78 -15.96
CA ASP A 331 20.14 -10.79 -15.41
C ASP A 331 20.01 -10.88 -13.88
N LEU A 332 19.91 -9.72 -13.23
CA LEU A 332 19.91 -9.56 -11.78
C LEU A 332 18.90 -8.50 -11.34
N ILE A 333 18.19 -8.78 -10.26
CA ILE A 333 17.35 -7.81 -9.56
C ILE A 333 17.85 -7.67 -8.12
N LEU A 334 18.18 -6.44 -7.73
CA LEU A 334 18.39 -6.08 -6.33
C LEU A 334 17.04 -5.76 -5.70
N MET A 335 16.68 -6.50 -4.66
CA MET A 335 15.33 -6.55 -4.12
C MET A 335 15.22 -5.82 -2.78
N PRO A 336 14.26 -4.88 -2.62
CA PRO A 336 13.92 -4.31 -1.32
C PRO A 336 12.88 -5.17 -0.59
N GLY A 337 12.75 -4.93 0.71
CA GLY A 337 11.76 -5.57 1.57
C GLY A 337 11.81 -5.00 2.98
N LEU A 338 10.77 -5.25 3.78
CA LEU A 338 10.75 -4.89 5.19
C LEU A 338 11.41 -5.96 6.06
N GLY A 339 11.33 -7.23 5.66
CA GLY A 339 11.95 -8.33 6.39
C GLY A 339 12.19 -9.56 5.52
N PHE A 340 13.13 -10.38 5.96
CA PHE A 340 13.59 -11.56 5.24
C PHE A 340 13.90 -12.69 6.22
N ASP A 341 13.76 -13.94 5.81
CA ASP A 341 14.27 -15.09 6.57
C ASP A 341 15.33 -15.87 5.80
N GLN A 342 16.03 -16.77 6.51
CA GLN A 342 17.14 -17.55 5.94
C GLN A 342 16.72 -18.49 4.81
N THR A 343 15.42 -18.69 4.58
CA THR A 343 14.91 -19.57 3.50
C THR A 343 14.57 -18.80 2.22
N GLY A 344 14.89 -17.50 2.17
CA GLY A 344 14.63 -16.62 1.04
C GLY A 344 13.21 -16.03 1.02
N ASN A 345 12.40 -16.22 2.07
CA ASN A 345 11.10 -15.56 2.14
C ASN A 345 11.28 -14.07 2.36
N ARG A 346 10.40 -13.28 1.73
CA ARG A 346 10.45 -11.82 1.76
C ARG A 346 9.12 -11.24 2.19
N LEU A 347 9.16 -10.31 3.14
CA LEU A 347 8.02 -9.49 3.54
C LEU A 347 8.10 -8.11 2.87
N GLY A 348 7.30 -7.90 1.82
CA GLY A 348 7.14 -6.58 1.20
C GLY A 348 6.25 -5.61 1.99
N ARG A 349 6.05 -4.40 1.46
CA ARG A 349 5.22 -3.35 2.09
C ARG A 349 3.71 -3.58 2.01
N GLY A 350 3.25 -4.56 1.21
CA GLY A 350 1.86 -5.05 1.19
C GLY A 350 1.13 -4.93 -0.14
N LYS A 351 1.66 -4.19 -1.12
CA LYS A 351 1.04 -4.02 -2.44
C LYS A 351 1.40 -5.09 -3.47
N GLY A 352 2.37 -5.97 -3.18
CA GLY A 352 2.71 -7.11 -4.03
C GLY A 352 3.46 -6.80 -5.34
N TYR A 353 3.92 -5.56 -5.57
CA TYR A 353 4.57 -5.16 -6.84
C TYR A 353 5.68 -6.12 -7.31
N TYR A 354 6.60 -6.45 -6.41
CA TYR A 354 7.71 -7.34 -6.73
C TYR A 354 7.26 -8.79 -6.95
N ASP A 355 6.23 -9.25 -6.25
CA ASP A 355 5.71 -10.61 -6.41
C ASP A 355 5.04 -10.75 -7.79
N THR A 356 4.19 -9.77 -8.16
CA THR A 356 3.60 -9.66 -9.51
C THR A 356 4.67 -9.54 -10.61
N PHE A 357 5.72 -8.72 -10.38
CA PHE A 357 6.79 -8.54 -11.36
C PHE A 357 7.60 -9.83 -11.57
N LEU A 358 7.95 -10.54 -10.49
CA LEU A 358 8.69 -11.80 -10.58
C LEU A 358 7.87 -12.91 -11.27
N GLN A 359 6.55 -12.94 -11.09
CA GLN A 359 5.67 -13.85 -11.85
C GLN A 359 5.72 -13.54 -13.36
N ARG A 360 5.72 -12.25 -13.75
CA ARG A 360 5.91 -11.85 -15.15
C ARG A 360 7.29 -12.26 -15.68
N CYS A 361 8.34 -12.13 -14.86
CA CYS A 361 9.67 -12.60 -15.23
C CYS A 361 9.73 -14.12 -15.49
N GLN A 362 8.99 -14.92 -14.72
CA GLN A 362 8.94 -16.38 -14.96
C GLN A 362 8.31 -16.75 -16.31
N GLN A 363 7.38 -15.92 -16.80
CA GLN A 363 6.73 -16.10 -18.10
C GLN A 363 7.54 -15.53 -19.27
N HIS A 364 8.56 -14.72 -18.98
CA HIS A 364 9.41 -14.10 -19.98
C HIS A 364 10.35 -15.14 -20.63
N PRO A 365 10.66 -15.07 -21.95
CA PRO A 365 11.50 -16.07 -22.63
C PRO A 365 12.90 -16.25 -22.02
N LYS A 366 13.48 -15.20 -21.42
CA LYS A 366 14.75 -15.28 -20.69
C LYS A 366 14.65 -16.08 -19.37
N GLY A 367 13.45 -16.22 -18.82
CA GLY A 367 13.20 -16.79 -17.50
C GLY A 367 13.42 -15.80 -16.36
N LYS A 368 13.23 -16.28 -15.13
CA LYS A 368 13.38 -15.50 -13.89
C LYS A 368 14.84 -15.05 -13.72
N PRO A 369 15.13 -13.74 -13.58
CA PRO A 369 16.44 -13.22 -13.21
C PRO A 369 16.89 -13.73 -11.84
N TYR A 370 18.20 -13.71 -11.58
CA TYR A 370 18.69 -13.94 -10.22
C TYR A 370 18.26 -12.78 -9.32
N THR A 371 17.90 -13.06 -8.07
CA THR A 371 17.38 -12.07 -7.13
C THR A 371 18.23 -12.02 -5.88
N ILE A 372 18.78 -10.84 -5.58
CA ILE A 372 19.54 -10.59 -4.36
C ILE A 372 18.80 -9.54 -3.54
N ALA A 373 18.33 -9.92 -2.36
CA ALA A 373 17.79 -8.97 -1.40
C ALA A 373 18.90 -8.24 -0.65
N LEU A 374 18.73 -6.93 -0.45
CA LEU A 374 19.61 -6.14 0.40
C LEU A 374 18.87 -5.83 1.70
N ALA A 375 19.43 -6.26 2.82
CA ALA A 375 18.78 -6.16 4.12
C ALA A 375 19.75 -5.63 5.18
N PHE A 376 19.28 -4.68 5.99
CA PHE A 376 19.92 -4.43 7.27
C PHE A 376 19.82 -5.68 8.15
N GLN A 377 20.77 -5.87 9.06
CA GLN A 377 20.74 -7.01 9.98
C GLN A 377 19.40 -7.09 10.75
N GLU A 378 18.84 -5.94 11.11
CA GLU A 378 17.59 -5.79 11.86
C GLU A 378 16.35 -6.27 11.09
N GLN A 379 16.46 -6.43 9.78
CA GLN A 379 15.40 -6.93 8.91
C GLN A 379 15.37 -8.46 8.83
N MET A 380 16.39 -9.13 9.36
CA MET A 380 16.43 -10.58 9.43
C MET A 380 15.46 -11.10 10.50
N CYS A 381 14.63 -12.05 10.09
CA CYS A 381 13.58 -12.67 10.87
C CYS A 381 13.87 -14.17 11.00
N SER A 382 13.38 -14.78 12.09
CA SER A 382 13.40 -16.25 12.21
C SER A 382 12.50 -16.91 11.18
N MET A 383 11.35 -16.31 10.89
CA MET A 383 10.37 -16.80 9.92
C MET A 383 9.53 -15.64 9.40
N VAL A 384 9.34 -15.59 8.08
CA VAL A 384 8.38 -14.69 7.44
C VAL A 384 7.09 -15.48 7.14
N PRO A 385 5.91 -15.01 7.57
CA PRO A 385 4.64 -15.62 7.16
C PRO A 385 4.42 -15.43 5.67
N VAL A 386 4.21 -16.53 4.94
CA VAL A 386 4.06 -16.55 3.48
C VAL A 386 2.79 -17.26 3.02
N SER A 387 2.30 -16.87 1.84
CA SER A 387 1.28 -17.56 1.04
C SER A 387 1.91 -18.09 -0.25
N GLU A 388 1.17 -18.92 -0.98
CA GLU A 388 1.59 -19.49 -2.27
C GLU A 388 1.92 -18.44 -3.34
N THR A 389 1.35 -17.25 -3.22
CA THR A 389 1.58 -16.13 -4.14
C THR A 389 2.84 -15.33 -3.83
N ASP A 390 3.48 -15.51 -2.67
CA ASP A 390 4.68 -14.75 -2.30
C ASP A 390 5.91 -15.36 -2.97
N MET A 391 6.73 -14.51 -3.60
CA MET A 391 7.88 -14.95 -4.36
C MET A 391 9.16 -14.89 -3.51
N LYS A 392 9.84 -16.03 -3.39
CA LYS A 392 11.15 -16.12 -2.72
C LYS A 392 12.24 -15.41 -3.52
N VAL A 393 13.18 -14.83 -2.79
CA VAL A 393 14.47 -14.38 -3.33
C VAL A 393 15.48 -15.52 -3.34
N ASP A 394 16.46 -15.45 -4.24
CA ASP A 394 17.47 -16.50 -4.38
C ASP A 394 18.59 -16.33 -3.35
N GLU A 395 18.90 -15.09 -2.96
CA GLU A 395 19.92 -14.76 -1.97
C GLU A 395 19.56 -13.50 -1.17
N ILE A 396 20.05 -13.40 0.07
CA ILE A 396 19.91 -12.22 0.94
C ILE A 396 21.29 -11.81 1.42
N LEU A 397 21.70 -10.59 1.09
CA LEU A 397 22.90 -9.96 1.62
C LEU A 397 22.53 -9.06 2.80
N PHE A 398 23.15 -9.35 3.93
CA PHE A 398 23.09 -8.56 5.16
C PHE A 398 24.47 -8.56 5.84
N GLU A 399 24.65 -7.71 6.85
CA GLU A 399 25.82 -7.77 7.71
C GLU A 399 25.69 -8.95 8.68
N ASP A 400 26.62 -9.89 8.62
CA ASP A 400 26.66 -11.02 9.55
C ASP A 400 27.64 -10.68 10.68
N SER A 401 27.11 -10.44 11.88
CA SER A 401 27.92 -10.06 13.06
C SER A 401 28.91 -11.16 13.48
N LYS A 402 28.87 -12.34 12.87
CA LYS A 402 29.76 -13.47 13.16
C LYS A 402 31.05 -13.52 12.33
N GLN A 403 31.20 -12.69 11.30
CA GLN A 403 32.40 -12.69 10.46
C GLN A 403 33.54 -11.76 10.94
N GLU A 404 33.33 -10.94 11.98
CA GLU A 404 34.36 -10.03 12.52
C GLU A 404 35.18 -10.63 13.70
N LEU A 405 35.01 -11.92 14.02
CA LEU A 405 35.76 -12.63 15.06
C LEU A 405 36.78 -13.65 14.52
N GLN A 406 37.24 -13.50 13.27
CA GLN A 406 38.30 -14.34 12.70
C GLN A 406 39.51 -13.53 12.25
#